data_AF-A0A1V6K2C2-F1
#
_entry.id   AF-A0A1V6K2C2-F1
#
_cell.length_a   1.000
_cell.length_b   1.000
_cell.length_c   1.000
_cell.angle_alpha   90.00
_cell.angle_beta   90.00
_cell.angle_gamma   90.00
#
_symmetry.space_group_name_H-M   'P 1'
#
loop_
_entity.id
_entity.type
_entity.pdbx_description
1 polymer ?
#
loop_
_entity_poly.entity_id
_entity_poly.type
_entity_poly.pdbx_seq_one_letter_code
_entity_poly.pdbx_strand_id
1 'polypeptide(L)'
;MRKSAIAALIVTTIAFSQGIPLLSEICVTPTTGEFIEIHNPTSSSIALDDIYLCDLYGTAATLPSFYPQITAGPVTNTSADFLVRFPAGSSLPAGGVITIAMKGSDFQSTYGAAPDYELLNSGVGTQMVTPPNGYINPTAGLTNGDEVVVLFYWNGLTDLVYDLDYALWGDDPTRVVDKTGISIDGPDGDTIPSTYLAETPAASQNAISTGGHSSGQSFQRVDFTEGTESQSGGNGLTGHDETSENMSTTWLTAPPTPGVTYTSIPRTTWAGIKSLW
;
A
#
# COMPACT_ATOMS: atom_id res chain seq x y z
N MET A 1 30.47 -5.87 44.75
CA MET A 1 29.15 -6.33 44.25
C MET A 1 28.51 -5.21 43.44
N ARG A 2 28.58 -5.27 42.11
CA ARG A 2 27.50 -4.85 41.18
C ARG A 2 27.72 -5.69 39.92
N LYS A 3 26.86 -6.69 39.70
CA LYS A 3 26.84 -7.47 38.47
C LYS A 3 26.11 -6.60 37.44
N SER A 4 26.82 -6.13 36.41
CA SER A 4 26.18 -5.54 35.25
C SER A 4 25.40 -6.65 34.53
N ALA A 5 24.08 -6.55 34.52
CA ALA A 5 23.23 -7.39 33.70
C ALA A 5 23.21 -6.78 32.29
N ILE A 6 23.80 -7.47 31.33
CA ILE A 6 23.58 -7.23 29.91
C ILE A 6 22.17 -7.74 29.64
N ALA A 7 21.22 -6.82 29.43
CA ALA A 7 19.91 -7.17 28.90
C ALA A 7 20.11 -7.48 27.40
N ALA A 8 20.20 -8.76 27.06
CA ALA A 8 20.08 -9.18 25.67
C ALA A 8 18.64 -8.90 25.23
N LEU A 9 18.46 -7.91 24.36
CA LEU A 9 17.22 -7.72 23.63
C LEU A 9 17.01 -8.98 22.78
N ILE A 10 16.10 -9.84 23.21
CA ILE A 10 15.60 -10.92 22.36
C ILE A 10 14.74 -10.21 21.32
N VAL A 11 15.35 -9.86 20.18
CA VAL A 11 14.62 -9.63 18.94
C VAL A 11 13.96 -10.97 18.64
N THR A 12 12.72 -11.11 19.08
CA THR A 12 11.90 -12.23 18.65
C THR A 12 11.69 -11.95 17.17
N THR A 13 12.45 -12.64 16.31
CA THR A 13 12.13 -12.69 14.90
C THR A 13 10.70 -13.19 14.83
N ILE A 14 9.75 -12.28 14.60
CA ILE A 14 8.44 -12.67 14.12
C ILE A 14 8.77 -13.23 12.75
N ALA A 15 8.89 -14.55 12.66
CA ALA A 15 8.88 -15.22 11.39
C ALA A 15 7.49 -14.95 10.81
N PHE A 16 7.40 -13.98 9.90
CA PHE A 16 6.26 -13.85 9.00
C PHE A 16 6.31 -15.04 8.05
N SER A 17 5.91 -16.22 8.55
CA SER A 17 5.72 -17.42 7.72
C SER A 17 4.35 -17.39 7.01
N GLN A 18 3.54 -16.38 7.32
CA GLN A 18 2.31 -16.05 6.64
C GLN A 18 2.71 -14.87 5.74
N GLY A 19 2.66 -15.01 4.43
CA GLY A 19 3.00 -13.94 3.48
C GLY A 19 2.26 -12.61 3.76
N ILE A 20 2.68 -11.57 3.06
CA ILE A 20 2.19 -10.19 3.24
C ILE A 20 0.97 -9.92 2.34
N PRO A 21 0.10 -8.95 2.70
CA PRO A 21 -0.95 -8.48 1.80
C PRO A 21 -0.33 -7.70 0.64
N LEU A 22 -0.91 -7.86 -0.54
CA LEU A 22 -0.47 -7.23 -1.79
C LEU A 22 -1.55 -6.31 -2.33
N LEU A 23 -1.19 -5.18 -2.90
CA LEU A 23 -2.06 -4.36 -3.75
C LEU A 23 -2.50 -5.21 -4.96
N SER A 24 -3.79 -5.21 -5.28
CA SER A 24 -4.34 -6.03 -6.38
C SER A 24 -5.04 -5.23 -7.46
N GLU A 25 -5.67 -4.12 -7.10
CA GLU A 25 -6.38 -3.25 -8.04
C GLU A 25 -6.34 -1.80 -7.58
N ILE A 26 -6.13 -0.87 -8.52
CA ILE A 26 -6.18 0.57 -8.27
C ILE A 26 -7.00 1.22 -9.36
N CYS A 27 -8.02 1.97 -8.97
CA CYS A 27 -8.81 2.79 -9.88
C CYS A 27 -8.63 4.27 -9.53
N VAL A 28 -8.11 5.06 -10.48
CA VAL A 28 -7.87 6.50 -10.31
C VAL A 28 -8.93 7.36 -11.02
N THR A 29 -9.76 6.76 -11.88
CA THR A 29 -10.80 7.51 -12.61
C THR A 29 -11.97 6.65 -13.07
N PRO A 30 -13.23 7.13 -12.98
CA PRO A 30 -13.64 8.48 -12.57
C PRO A 30 -13.43 8.73 -11.07
N THR A 31 -13.37 10.00 -10.65
CA THR A 31 -13.13 10.37 -9.23
C THR A 31 -14.14 9.74 -8.27
N THR A 32 -15.40 9.59 -8.67
CA THR A 32 -16.42 8.91 -7.86
C THR A 32 -16.21 7.40 -7.73
N GLY A 33 -15.32 6.83 -8.54
CA GLY A 33 -14.95 5.42 -8.54
C GLY A 33 -13.53 5.18 -8.07
N GLU A 34 -12.88 6.15 -7.41
CA GLU A 34 -11.51 5.94 -6.92
C GLU A 34 -11.48 4.93 -5.77
N PHE A 35 -10.62 3.92 -5.90
CA PHE A 35 -10.38 2.92 -4.86
C PHE A 35 -9.04 2.21 -5.00
N ILE A 36 -8.64 1.57 -3.92
CA ILE A 36 -7.51 0.67 -3.81
C ILE A 36 -8.03 -0.69 -3.33
N GLU A 37 -7.49 -1.78 -3.84
CA GLU A 37 -7.78 -3.14 -3.38
C GLU A 37 -6.49 -3.82 -2.92
N ILE A 38 -6.60 -4.60 -1.83
CA ILE A 38 -5.54 -5.50 -1.38
C ILE A 38 -6.02 -6.95 -1.40
N HIS A 39 -5.10 -7.87 -1.63
CA HIS A 39 -5.28 -9.32 -1.71
C HIS A 39 -4.35 -10.03 -0.73
N ASN A 40 -4.84 -11.09 -0.11
CA ASN A 40 -4.03 -12.02 0.68
C ASN A 40 -3.69 -13.26 -0.14
N PRO A 41 -2.45 -13.40 -0.65
CA PRO A 41 -2.05 -14.54 -1.47
C PRO A 41 -1.85 -15.84 -0.65
N THR A 42 -2.05 -15.80 0.67
CA THR A 42 -1.74 -16.91 1.58
C THR A 42 -2.96 -17.78 1.89
N SER A 43 -2.70 -18.94 2.50
CA SER A 43 -3.73 -19.88 2.95
C SER A 43 -4.24 -19.62 4.38
N SER A 44 -3.80 -18.54 5.03
CA SER A 44 -4.27 -18.13 6.36
C SER A 44 -4.74 -16.69 6.34
N SER A 45 -5.55 -16.29 7.32
CA SER A 45 -5.91 -14.88 7.51
C SER A 45 -4.70 -14.05 7.93
N ILE A 46 -4.59 -12.84 7.40
CA ILE A 46 -3.60 -11.82 7.81
C ILE A 46 -4.28 -10.83 8.76
N ALA A 47 -3.61 -10.47 9.85
CA ALA A 47 -4.07 -9.39 10.74
C ALA A 47 -3.59 -8.04 10.18
N LEU A 48 -4.44 -7.01 10.25
CA LEU A 48 -4.17 -5.70 9.63
C LEU A 48 -3.91 -4.58 10.66
N ASP A 49 -3.89 -4.88 11.96
CA ASP A 49 -3.82 -3.89 13.04
C ASP A 49 -2.66 -2.88 12.92
N ASP A 50 -1.52 -3.35 12.41
CA ASP A 50 -0.27 -2.59 12.26
C ASP A 50 0.05 -2.29 10.79
N ILE A 51 -0.97 -2.37 9.92
CA ILE A 51 -0.83 -2.12 8.49
C ILE A 51 -1.44 -0.76 8.13
N TYR A 52 -0.65 0.01 7.41
CA TYR A 52 -0.89 1.38 7.02
C TYR A 52 -0.96 1.50 5.50
N LEU A 53 -1.71 2.48 5.03
CA LEU A 53 -1.91 2.78 3.62
C LEU A 53 -1.75 4.27 3.41
N CYS A 54 -0.98 4.66 2.39
CA CYS A 54 -0.82 6.05 2.00
C CYS A 54 -0.57 6.18 0.50
N ASP A 55 -0.69 7.40 0.00
CA ASP A 55 -0.30 7.81 -1.36
C ASP A 55 0.92 8.75 -1.35
N LEU A 56 1.75 8.63 -0.31
CA LEU A 56 2.90 9.49 -0.08
C LEU A 56 4.16 8.97 -0.77
N TYR A 57 4.77 9.86 -1.56
CA TYR A 57 6.09 9.66 -2.16
C TYR A 57 7.12 10.58 -1.50
N GLY A 58 8.41 10.31 -1.74
CA GLY A 58 9.45 11.17 -1.22
C GLY A 58 10.84 10.55 -1.18
N THR A 59 11.77 11.38 -0.73
CA THR A 59 13.16 11.02 -0.49
C THR A 59 13.62 11.63 0.84
N ALA A 60 14.89 11.43 1.22
CA ALA A 60 15.47 12.13 2.37
C ALA A 60 15.29 13.67 2.32
N ALA A 61 15.23 14.26 1.13
CA ALA A 61 15.03 15.70 0.95
C ALA A 61 13.59 16.19 1.20
N THR A 62 12.61 15.28 1.26
CA THR A 62 11.18 15.63 1.36
C THR A 62 10.63 15.53 2.78
N LEU A 63 11.40 14.97 3.72
CA LEU A 63 11.05 14.98 5.15
C LEU A 63 10.81 16.43 5.63
N PRO A 64 9.73 16.71 6.38
CA PRO A 64 8.84 15.77 7.07
C PRO A 64 7.53 15.42 6.32
N SER A 65 7.49 15.56 4.98
CA SER A 65 6.27 15.31 4.18
C SER A 65 6.17 13.89 3.60
N PHE A 66 6.91 12.94 4.18
CA PHE A 66 7.08 11.59 3.65
C PHE A 66 6.73 10.56 4.72
N TYR A 67 6.10 9.44 4.35
CA TYR A 67 5.50 8.51 5.32
C TYR A 67 6.44 7.92 6.38
N PRO A 68 7.76 7.73 6.17
CA PRO A 68 8.67 7.32 7.25
C PRO A 68 8.69 8.30 8.43
N GLN A 69 8.30 9.57 8.22
CA GLN A 69 8.20 10.57 9.28
C GLN A 69 7.20 10.19 10.38
N ILE A 70 6.22 9.31 10.10
CA ILE A 70 5.20 8.90 11.07
C ILE A 70 5.79 8.39 12.39
N THR A 71 7.00 7.82 12.34
CA THR A 71 7.68 7.26 13.50
C THR A 71 8.25 8.34 14.43
N ALA A 72 8.65 9.50 13.89
CA ALA A 72 9.28 10.58 14.66
C ALA A 72 8.35 11.78 14.91
N GLY A 73 7.22 11.90 14.21
CA GLY A 73 6.29 13.01 14.40
C GLY A 73 5.26 13.16 13.28
N PRO A 74 4.38 14.17 13.35
CA PRO A 74 3.35 14.38 12.34
C PRO A 74 3.94 14.52 10.94
N VAL A 75 3.37 13.78 9.99
CA VAL A 75 3.67 14.00 8.57
C VAL A 75 3.03 15.34 8.16
N THR A 76 3.84 16.25 7.61
CA THR A 76 3.39 17.60 7.24
C THR A 76 3.14 17.69 5.74
N ASN A 77 2.21 18.54 5.29
CA ASN A 77 1.89 18.83 3.88
C ASN A 77 1.10 17.74 3.14
N THR A 78 -0.10 18.10 2.66
CA THR A 78 -0.99 17.14 2.01
C THR A 78 -2.03 17.90 1.20
N SER A 79 -2.04 17.76 -0.13
CA SER A 79 -3.13 18.28 -0.95
C SER A 79 -3.76 17.12 -1.69
N ALA A 80 -4.90 16.66 -1.15
CA ALA A 80 -5.61 15.44 -1.54
C ALA A 80 -4.93 14.10 -1.15
N ASP A 81 -3.81 14.13 -0.42
CA ASP A 81 -3.16 12.89 0.02
C ASP A 81 -3.84 12.29 1.28
N PHE A 82 -3.41 11.08 1.68
CA PHE A 82 -3.78 10.44 2.94
C PHE A 82 -2.67 9.55 3.52
N LEU A 83 -2.67 9.39 4.84
CA LEU A 83 -1.92 8.37 5.57
C LEU A 83 -2.83 7.80 6.65
N VAL A 84 -3.29 6.57 6.43
CA VAL A 84 -4.25 5.87 7.28
C VAL A 84 -3.73 4.51 7.74
N ARG A 85 -4.48 3.86 8.63
CA ARG A 85 -4.32 2.44 8.97
C ARG A 85 -5.66 1.73 9.07
N PHE A 86 -5.63 0.41 9.02
CA PHE A 86 -6.83 -0.38 9.26
C PHE A 86 -7.30 -0.25 10.73
N PRO A 87 -8.63 -0.32 10.98
CA PRO A 87 -9.16 -0.40 12.34
C PRO A 87 -8.62 -1.61 13.12
N ALA A 88 -8.51 -1.49 14.44
CA ALA A 88 -8.08 -2.60 15.29
C ALA A 88 -9.02 -3.82 15.16
N GLY A 89 -8.44 -5.01 15.12
CA GLY A 89 -9.14 -6.28 14.90
C GLY A 89 -9.51 -6.57 13.44
N SER A 90 -9.09 -5.71 12.50
CA SER A 90 -9.28 -5.96 11.07
C SER A 90 -8.43 -7.15 10.62
N SER A 91 -8.99 -7.97 9.74
CA SER A 91 -8.31 -9.13 9.18
C SER A 91 -8.67 -9.31 7.72
N LEU A 92 -7.67 -9.69 6.92
CA LEU A 92 -7.82 -10.06 5.53
C LEU A 92 -7.87 -11.59 5.42
N PRO A 93 -9.01 -12.20 5.05
CA PRO A 93 -9.16 -13.64 4.96
C PRO A 93 -8.16 -14.30 4.01
N ALA A 94 -7.86 -15.59 4.22
CA ALA A 94 -7.03 -16.38 3.32
C ALA A 94 -7.56 -16.34 1.88
N GLY A 95 -6.73 -15.98 0.90
CA GLY A 95 -7.15 -15.80 -0.50
C GLY A 95 -8.21 -14.70 -0.71
N GLY A 96 -8.49 -13.89 0.31
CA GLY A 96 -9.50 -12.86 0.29
C GLY A 96 -8.97 -11.54 -0.25
N VAL A 97 -9.89 -10.65 -0.58
CA VAL A 97 -9.59 -9.28 -0.96
C VAL A 97 -10.33 -8.29 -0.06
N ILE A 98 -9.81 -7.07 0.02
CA ILE A 98 -10.43 -5.93 0.68
C ILE A 98 -10.39 -4.75 -0.26
N THR A 99 -11.53 -4.09 -0.44
CA THR A 99 -11.67 -2.83 -1.19
C THR A 99 -11.69 -1.63 -0.25
N ILE A 100 -10.87 -0.62 -0.54
CA ILE A 100 -10.75 0.64 0.19
C ILE A 100 -11.11 1.78 -0.77
N ALA A 101 -12.31 2.34 -0.62
CA ALA A 101 -12.76 3.46 -1.45
C ALA A 101 -12.30 4.80 -0.88
N MET A 102 -12.09 5.80 -1.75
CA MET A 102 -11.93 7.19 -1.27
C MET A 102 -13.18 7.64 -0.50
N LYS A 103 -14.37 7.32 -1.02
CA LYS A 103 -15.66 7.55 -0.37
C LYS A 103 -16.67 6.45 -0.74
N GLY A 104 -17.23 5.79 0.27
CA GLY A 104 -18.01 4.56 0.06
C GLY A 104 -19.31 4.75 -0.71
N SER A 105 -20.03 5.86 -0.53
CA SER A 105 -21.25 6.18 -1.27
C SER A 105 -21.01 6.32 -2.78
N ASP A 106 -19.88 6.91 -3.14
CA ASP A 106 -19.54 7.22 -4.52
C ASP A 106 -19.09 5.93 -5.22
N PHE A 107 -18.27 5.12 -4.53
CA PHE A 107 -17.91 3.77 -4.96
C PHE A 107 -19.15 2.89 -5.17
N GLN A 108 -20.07 2.86 -4.20
CA GLN A 108 -21.29 2.06 -4.31
C GLN A 108 -22.18 2.49 -5.47
N SER A 109 -22.27 3.80 -5.75
CA SER A 109 -22.97 4.30 -6.93
C SER A 109 -22.29 3.91 -8.24
N THR A 110 -20.96 3.78 -8.24
CA THR A 110 -20.16 3.47 -9.44
C THR A 110 -20.15 1.98 -9.75
N TYR A 111 -19.95 1.12 -8.75
CA TYR A 111 -19.74 -0.32 -8.92
C TYR A 111 -20.92 -1.19 -8.47
N GLY A 112 -21.94 -0.61 -7.85
CA GLY A 112 -23.14 -1.33 -7.40
C GLY A 112 -22.95 -2.22 -6.18
N ALA A 113 -21.81 -2.13 -5.49
CA ALA A 113 -21.49 -2.84 -4.26
C ALA A 113 -20.87 -1.88 -3.24
N ALA A 114 -21.07 -2.12 -1.94
CA ALA A 114 -20.35 -1.38 -0.90
C ALA A 114 -18.87 -1.79 -0.91
N PRO A 115 -17.92 -0.87 -0.64
CA PRO A 115 -16.55 -1.26 -0.35
C PRO A 115 -16.46 -1.81 1.08
N ASP A 116 -15.38 -2.53 1.38
CA ASP A 116 -15.11 -3.03 2.73
C ASP A 116 -14.73 -1.87 3.66
N TYR A 117 -13.88 -0.96 3.17
CA TYR A 117 -13.44 0.23 3.88
C TYR A 117 -13.60 1.51 3.05
N GLU A 118 -13.62 2.64 3.75
CA GLU A 118 -13.63 3.97 3.12
C GLU A 118 -12.75 4.97 3.87
N LEU A 119 -12.15 5.93 3.17
CA LEU A 119 -11.37 7.01 3.77
C LEU A 119 -12.30 8.13 4.29
N LEU A 120 -13.08 8.71 3.37
CA LEU A 120 -14.04 9.77 3.64
C LEU A 120 -15.37 9.14 4.02
N ASN A 121 -15.65 9.11 5.33
CA ASN A 121 -16.82 8.44 5.89
C ASN A 121 -18.14 8.92 5.26
N SER A 122 -18.80 8.03 4.54
CA SER A 122 -20.15 8.18 4.01
C SER A 122 -21.16 7.24 4.68
N GLY A 123 -20.69 6.34 5.55
CA GLY A 123 -21.49 5.36 6.28
C GLY A 123 -21.79 4.09 5.49
N VAL A 124 -21.02 3.81 4.42
CA VAL A 124 -21.22 2.66 3.53
C VAL A 124 -20.16 1.59 3.78
N GLY A 125 -18.89 1.99 3.89
CA GLY A 125 -17.78 1.10 4.24
C GLY A 125 -17.36 1.29 5.69
N THR A 126 -16.48 0.43 6.20
CA THR A 126 -15.83 0.67 7.49
C THR A 126 -14.83 1.82 7.36
N GLN A 127 -14.93 2.84 8.20
CA GLN A 127 -14.01 3.98 8.10
C GLN A 127 -12.56 3.57 8.45
N MET A 128 -11.61 3.89 7.58
CA MET A 128 -10.17 3.79 7.88
C MET A 128 -9.78 4.74 9.01
N VAL A 129 -8.79 4.35 9.81
CA VAL A 129 -8.38 5.12 10.99
C VAL A 129 -7.26 6.07 10.61
N THR A 130 -7.37 7.34 11.02
CA THR A 130 -6.22 8.24 11.06
C THR A 130 -5.32 7.86 12.25
N PRO A 131 -4.13 7.30 12.02
CA PRO A 131 -3.22 6.94 13.10
C PRO A 131 -2.63 8.21 13.74
N PRO A 132 -1.99 8.09 14.92
CA PRO A 132 -1.09 9.13 15.41
C PRO A 132 -0.11 9.53 14.29
N ASN A 133 0.13 10.83 14.13
CA ASN A 133 1.00 11.41 13.11
C ASN A 133 0.57 11.23 11.63
N GLY A 134 -0.49 10.47 11.35
CA GLY A 134 -1.13 10.38 10.03
C GLY A 134 -2.25 11.41 9.84
N TYR A 135 -2.92 11.34 8.68
CA TYR A 135 -3.99 12.27 8.32
C TYR A 135 -4.88 11.70 7.20
N ILE A 136 -6.05 12.30 7.02
CA ILE A 136 -6.87 12.13 5.80
C ILE A 136 -7.21 13.54 5.33
N ASN A 137 -6.82 13.91 4.12
CA ASN A 137 -7.25 15.19 3.56
C ASN A 137 -8.78 15.16 3.30
N PRO A 138 -9.56 16.22 3.60
CA PRO A 138 -10.99 16.23 3.28
C PRO A 138 -11.33 16.05 1.81
N THR A 139 -10.36 16.28 0.92
CA THR A 139 -10.45 16.00 -0.52
C THR A 139 -9.53 14.85 -0.93
N ALA A 140 -9.30 13.88 -0.03
CA ALA A 140 -8.47 12.71 -0.31
C ALA A 140 -8.92 12.02 -1.61
N GLY A 141 -7.97 11.75 -2.50
CA GLY A 141 -8.23 11.17 -3.80
C GLY A 141 -6.94 10.86 -4.54
N LEU A 142 -7.05 10.02 -5.57
CA LEU A 142 -5.91 9.59 -6.37
C LEU A 142 -5.78 10.46 -7.62
N THR A 143 -4.55 10.76 -8.05
CA THR A 143 -4.32 11.54 -9.26
C THR A 143 -4.31 10.70 -10.54
N ASN A 144 -4.83 11.30 -11.61
CA ASN A 144 -4.71 10.79 -12.98
C ASN A 144 -3.31 11.00 -13.59
N GLY A 145 -2.45 11.75 -12.91
CA GLY A 145 -1.07 12.00 -13.30
C GLY A 145 -0.13 10.97 -12.68
N ASP A 146 0.87 11.47 -11.96
CA ASP A 146 1.89 10.68 -11.29
C ASP A 146 1.56 10.49 -9.81
N GLU A 147 1.56 9.26 -9.32
CA GLU A 147 1.32 8.94 -7.91
C GLU A 147 1.84 7.56 -7.54
N VAL A 148 1.85 7.32 -6.24
CA VAL A 148 2.15 6.02 -5.65
C VAL A 148 1.04 5.65 -4.69
N VAL A 149 0.80 4.35 -4.51
CA VAL A 149 0.17 3.81 -3.31
C VAL A 149 1.17 2.91 -2.59
N VAL A 150 1.31 3.09 -1.29
CA VAL A 150 2.21 2.31 -0.43
C VAL A 150 1.39 1.63 0.66
N LEU A 151 1.53 0.31 0.74
CA LEU A 151 1.11 -0.50 1.87
C LEU A 151 2.34 -0.76 2.74
N PHE A 152 2.29 -0.42 4.03
CA PHE A 152 3.44 -0.59 4.91
C PHE A 152 3.06 -1.04 6.31
N TYR A 153 3.99 -1.70 6.99
CA TYR A 153 3.89 -2.14 8.36
C TYR A 153 4.61 -1.19 9.32
N TRP A 154 3.96 -0.89 10.44
CA TRP A 154 4.63 -0.26 11.57
C TRP A 154 3.98 -0.68 12.89
N ASN A 155 4.79 -1.17 13.82
CA ASN A 155 4.32 -1.62 15.14
C ASN A 155 4.03 -0.48 16.14
N GLY A 156 4.24 0.78 15.74
CA GLY A 156 4.06 1.94 16.62
C GLY A 156 5.16 2.15 17.67
N LEU A 157 6.23 1.34 17.65
CA LEU A 157 7.25 1.29 18.70
C LEU A 157 8.69 1.41 18.16
N THR A 158 8.96 1.00 16.92
CA THR A 158 10.31 1.03 16.33
C THR A 158 10.56 2.26 15.47
N ASP A 159 11.83 2.60 15.27
CA ASP A 159 12.28 3.70 14.42
C ASP A 159 11.80 3.65 12.98
N LEU A 160 11.77 2.45 12.41
CA LEU A 160 11.53 2.23 10.99
C LEU A 160 10.14 1.66 10.74
N VAL A 161 9.58 2.07 9.60
CA VAL A 161 8.48 1.38 8.93
C VAL A 161 9.06 0.36 7.94
N TYR A 162 8.27 -0.62 7.54
CA TYR A 162 8.67 -1.60 6.55
C TYR A 162 7.63 -1.68 5.45
N ASP A 163 8.04 -1.62 4.19
CA ASP A 163 7.09 -1.71 3.10
C ASP A 163 6.53 -3.14 2.98
N LEU A 164 5.31 -3.24 2.49
CA LEU A 164 4.62 -4.51 2.24
C LEU A 164 4.27 -4.70 0.77
N ASP A 165 3.89 -3.61 0.10
CA ASP A 165 3.69 -3.55 -1.35
C ASP A 165 3.69 -2.07 -1.76
N TYR A 166 3.95 -1.83 -3.02
CA TYR A 166 4.18 -0.54 -3.64
C TYR A 166 3.61 -0.57 -5.06
N ALA A 167 2.87 0.47 -5.46
CA ALA A 167 2.35 0.60 -6.81
C ALA A 167 2.52 2.03 -7.32
N LEU A 168 3.29 2.20 -8.39
CA LEU A 168 3.64 3.48 -9.02
C LEU A 168 3.01 3.62 -10.39
N TRP A 169 2.45 4.78 -10.68
CA TRP A 169 2.12 5.20 -12.04
C TRP A 169 2.56 6.64 -12.27
N GLY A 170 2.82 6.97 -13.53
CA GLY A 170 3.43 8.24 -13.91
C GLY A 170 4.84 8.08 -14.46
N ASP A 171 5.42 9.19 -14.89
CA ASP A 171 6.80 9.30 -15.35
C ASP A 171 7.60 10.42 -14.66
N ASP A 172 7.04 11.09 -13.64
CA ASP A 172 7.74 12.06 -12.80
C ASP A 172 8.70 11.37 -11.81
N PRO A 173 10.03 11.46 -12.00
CA PRO A 173 11.01 10.82 -11.12
C PRO A 173 11.11 11.49 -9.74
N THR A 174 10.36 12.57 -9.49
CA THR A 174 10.24 13.22 -8.18
C THR A 174 9.06 12.68 -7.37
N ARG A 175 8.17 11.89 -7.98
CA ARG A 175 6.98 11.29 -7.35
C ARG A 175 7.14 9.79 -7.10
N VAL A 176 8.28 9.45 -6.50
CA VAL A 176 8.71 8.07 -6.20
C VAL A 176 9.13 7.92 -4.74
N VAL A 177 9.29 6.70 -4.28
CA VAL A 177 9.68 6.36 -2.90
C VAL A 177 11.16 5.99 -2.91
N ASP A 178 12.01 6.74 -2.22
CA ASP A 178 13.42 6.38 -2.03
C ASP A 178 13.90 6.77 -0.63
N LYS A 179 14.01 5.78 0.26
CA LYS A 179 14.46 5.96 1.65
C LYS A 179 15.98 5.94 1.79
N THR A 180 16.74 5.85 0.70
CA THR A 180 18.20 5.80 0.75
C THR A 180 18.77 6.99 1.50
N GLY A 181 19.57 6.70 2.53
CA GLY A 181 20.22 7.74 3.35
C GLY A 181 19.31 8.38 4.40
N ILE A 182 18.06 7.93 4.55
CA ILE A 182 17.20 8.33 5.66
C ILE A 182 17.65 7.59 6.93
N SER A 183 17.86 8.35 8.01
CA SER A 183 18.03 7.83 9.36
C SER A 183 17.10 8.58 10.31
N ILE A 184 16.29 7.85 11.06
CA ILE A 184 15.22 8.41 11.90
C ILE A 184 15.28 7.75 13.28
N ASP A 185 15.09 8.59 14.31
CA ASP A 185 14.95 8.21 15.72
C ASP A 185 13.44 8.26 16.04
N GLY A 186 12.84 7.08 16.22
CA GLY A 186 11.40 6.93 16.44
C GLY A 186 11.04 6.88 17.92
N PRO A 187 9.94 6.21 18.29
CA PRO A 187 9.46 6.19 19.67
C PRO A 187 10.09 5.06 20.49
N ASP A 188 11.23 4.53 20.05
CA ASP A 188 11.88 3.43 20.71
C ASP A 188 12.54 3.88 22.05
N GLY A 189 13.20 2.96 22.74
CA GLY A 189 13.63 3.19 24.12
C GLY A 189 14.83 4.13 24.27
N ASP A 190 15.48 4.53 23.19
CA ASP A 190 16.70 5.34 23.26
C ASP A 190 16.64 6.61 22.39
N THR A 191 17.77 7.06 21.84
CA THR A 191 17.87 8.28 21.02
C THR A 191 18.83 8.05 19.85
N ILE A 192 19.02 6.80 19.46
CA ILE A 192 19.97 6.36 18.44
C ILE A 192 19.14 6.03 17.20
N PRO A 193 19.25 6.82 16.12
CA PRO A 193 18.44 6.59 14.94
C PRO A 193 18.85 5.30 14.24
N SER A 194 17.85 4.58 13.73
CA SER A 194 18.02 3.51 12.75
C SER A 194 18.12 4.09 11.33
N THR A 195 18.81 3.39 10.42
CA THR A 195 19.03 3.84 9.03
C THR A 195 18.40 2.86 8.06
N TYR A 196 17.66 3.35 7.07
CA TYR A 196 17.12 2.54 5.99
C TYR A 196 18.22 1.99 5.09
N LEU A 197 18.01 0.81 4.54
CA LEU A 197 18.81 0.28 3.44
C LEU A 197 18.59 1.10 2.17
N ALA A 198 19.54 1.02 1.24
CA ALA A 198 19.39 1.67 -0.05
C ALA A 198 18.29 0.97 -0.86
N GLU A 199 17.45 1.77 -1.50
CA GLU A 199 16.35 1.32 -2.38
C GLU A 199 16.77 1.43 -3.84
N THR A 200 15.93 0.89 -4.73
CA THR A 200 16.09 1.11 -6.17
C THR A 200 16.05 2.61 -6.45
N PRO A 201 17.09 3.18 -7.09
CA PRO A 201 17.16 4.62 -7.32
C PRO A 201 15.93 5.13 -8.09
N ALA A 202 15.42 6.30 -7.72
CA ALA A 202 14.28 6.97 -8.34
C ALA A 202 14.19 6.83 -9.88
N ALA A 203 15.31 7.06 -10.58
CA ALA A 203 15.37 7.00 -12.05
C ALA A 203 15.34 5.57 -12.65
N SER A 204 15.41 4.54 -11.82
CA SER A 204 15.40 3.12 -12.20
C SER A 204 14.14 2.38 -11.75
N GLN A 205 13.27 3.02 -10.98
CA GLN A 205 11.99 2.44 -10.59
C GLN A 205 11.07 2.31 -11.80
N ASN A 206 10.30 1.23 -11.85
CA ASN A 206 9.38 0.97 -12.95
C ASN A 206 7.95 1.30 -12.53
N ALA A 207 7.23 2.02 -13.39
CA ALA A 207 5.83 2.33 -13.19
C ALA A 207 4.93 1.36 -13.97
N ILE A 208 3.69 1.16 -13.49
CA ILE A 208 2.62 0.41 -14.17
C ILE A 208 2.38 1.00 -15.57
N SER A 209 2.28 2.32 -15.64
CA SER A 209 2.11 3.12 -16.85
C SER A 209 2.64 4.54 -16.64
N THR A 210 2.80 5.32 -17.71
CA THR A 210 3.29 6.71 -17.67
C THR A 210 2.22 7.73 -17.21
N GLY A 211 1.23 7.30 -16.43
CA GLY A 211 0.10 8.12 -15.98
C GLY A 211 -1.14 7.26 -15.72
N GLY A 212 -2.23 7.89 -15.27
CA GLY A 212 -3.50 7.23 -14.93
C GLY A 212 -4.17 6.53 -16.13
N HIS A 213 -4.94 5.48 -15.85
CA HIS A 213 -5.73 4.78 -16.86
C HIS A 213 -6.93 5.62 -17.32
N SER A 214 -7.59 5.21 -18.41
CA SER A 214 -8.84 5.82 -18.87
C SER A 214 -10.04 5.44 -18.00
N SER A 215 -11.11 6.25 -18.03
CA SER A 215 -12.37 5.92 -17.35
C SER A 215 -12.93 4.58 -17.84
N GLY A 216 -13.44 3.78 -16.90
CA GLY A 216 -13.90 2.41 -17.17
C GLY A 216 -12.76 1.39 -17.26
N GLN A 217 -11.54 1.77 -16.87
CA GLN A 217 -10.41 0.88 -16.63
C GLN A 217 -9.93 1.02 -15.16
N SER A 218 -8.95 0.21 -14.79
CA SER A 218 -8.23 0.14 -13.52
C SER A 218 -6.84 -0.43 -13.81
N PHE A 219 -5.89 -0.21 -12.91
CA PHE A 219 -4.67 -1.00 -12.84
C PHE A 219 -4.96 -2.30 -12.08
N GLN A 220 -4.53 -3.42 -12.64
CA GLN A 220 -4.81 -4.76 -12.15
C GLN A 220 -3.51 -5.54 -12.03
N ARG A 221 -3.20 -6.05 -10.84
CA ARG A 221 -2.06 -6.93 -10.62
C ARG A 221 -2.36 -8.28 -11.30
N VAL A 222 -1.43 -8.74 -12.13
CA VAL A 222 -1.53 -10.02 -12.86
C VAL A 222 -0.46 -11.02 -12.44
N ASP A 223 0.58 -10.55 -11.76
CA ASP A 223 1.61 -11.38 -11.16
C ASP A 223 1.75 -11.03 -9.68
N PHE A 224 1.33 -11.96 -8.81
CA PHE A 224 1.44 -11.86 -7.35
C PHE A 224 2.76 -12.43 -6.82
N THR A 225 3.71 -12.73 -7.70
CA THR A 225 5.09 -13.06 -7.34
C THR A 225 6.04 -11.87 -7.49
N GLU A 226 5.49 -10.68 -7.81
CA GLU A 226 6.22 -9.40 -7.91
C GLU A 226 7.36 -9.43 -8.95
N GLY A 227 7.26 -10.36 -9.90
CA GLY A 227 8.09 -10.44 -11.09
C GLY A 227 9.58 -10.54 -10.78
N THR A 228 10.31 -9.44 -11.04
CA THR A 228 11.77 -9.35 -10.86
C THR A 228 12.19 -8.54 -9.64
N GLU A 229 11.28 -8.27 -8.72
CA GLU A 229 11.59 -7.61 -7.46
C GLU A 229 12.74 -8.30 -6.71
N SER A 230 13.67 -7.50 -6.20
CA SER A 230 14.75 -7.97 -5.34
C SER A 230 14.20 -8.43 -3.99
N GLN A 231 14.21 -9.74 -3.79
CA GLN A 231 13.72 -10.42 -2.58
C GLN A 231 14.60 -10.23 -1.33
N SER A 232 15.64 -9.38 -1.40
CA SER A 232 16.56 -9.14 -0.30
C SER A 232 17.28 -7.80 -0.44
N GLY A 233 17.76 -7.25 0.67
CA GLY A 233 18.58 -6.04 0.69
C GLY A 233 17.80 -4.72 0.63
N GLY A 234 16.48 -4.77 0.74
CA GLY A 234 15.61 -3.59 0.80
C GLY A 234 14.90 -3.43 2.16
N ASN A 235 13.95 -2.49 2.20
CA ASN A 235 13.24 -2.08 3.40
C ASN A 235 11.86 -2.73 3.57
N GLY A 236 11.54 -3.74 2.76
CA GLY A 236 10.34 -4.56 2.91
C GLY A 236 10.37 -5.38 4.20
N LEU A 237 9.21 -5.75 4.73
CA LEU A 237 9.08 -6.48 6.00
C LEU A 237 9.84 -7.82 6.01
N THR A 238 9.95 -8.46 4.84
CA THR A 238 10.70 -9.71 4.61
C THR A 238 12.10 -9.47 4.03
N GLY A 239 12.53 -8.20 3.94
CA GLY A 239 13.83 -7.77 3.42
C GLY A 239 13.83 -7.44 1.92
N HIS A 240 12.67 -7.49 1.26
CA HIS A 240 12.50 -7.16 -0.15
C HIS A 240 12.74 -5.67 -0.43
N ASP A 241 13.01 -5.33 -1.68
CA ASP A 241 13.00 -3.96 -2.18
C ASP A 241 11.80 -3.75 -3.10
N GLU A 242 10.66 -3.37 -2.51
CA GLU A 242 9.38 -3.16 -3.21
C GLU A 242 9.51 -2.16 -4.39
N THR A 243 10.46 -1.21 -4.29
CA THR A 243 10.69 -0.20 -5.33
C THR A 243 11.39 -0.77 -6.59
N SER A 244 11.81 -2.03 -6.54
CA SER A 244 12.51 -2.73 -7.63
C SER A 244 11.60 -3.57 -8.52
N GLU A 245 10.30 -3.66 -8.19
CA GLU A 245 9.32 -4.41 -8.98
C GLU A 245 9.28 -3.89 -10.44
N ASN A 246 9.21 -4.81 -11.40
CA ASN A 246 9.00 -4.50 -12.82
C ASN A 246 7.50 -4.36 -13.16
N MET A 247 6.86 -3.35 -12.55
CA MET A 247 5.41 -3.12 -12.55
C MET A 247 4.73 -3.14 -13.92
N SER A 248 5.38 -2.61 -14.95
CA SER A 248 4.87 -2.63 -16.34
C SER A 248 4.65 -4.04 -16.90
N THR A 249 5.05 -5.08 -16.17
CA THR A 249 4.84 -6.49 -16.52
C THR A 249 3.98 -7.26 -15.52
N THR A 250 4.02 -6.87 -14.24
CA THR A 250 3.26 -7.51 -13.16
C THR A 250 1.88 -6.89 -12.97
N TRP A 251 1.63 -5.75 -13.60
CA TRP A 251 0.35 -5.07 -13.69
C TRP A 251 -0.09 -4.87 -15.15
N LEU A 252 -1.39 -4.69 -15.35
CA LEU A 252 -1.96 -4.23 -16.62
C LEU A 252 -3.14 -3.29 -16.41
N THR A 253 -3.61 -2.69 -17.51
CA THR A 253 -4.85 -1.92 -17.53
C THR A 253 -6.02 -2.76 -18.03
N ALA A 254 -7.08 -2.89 -17.24
CA ALA A 254 -8.30 -3.62 -17.60
C ALA A 254 -9.55 -3.03 -16.92
N PRO A 255 -10.78 -3.41 -17.32
CA PRO A 255 -12.00 -2.97 -16.65
C PRO A 255 -11.98 -3.28 -15.14
N PRO A 256 -12.51 -2.39 -14.29
CA PRO A 256 -12.50 -2.61 -12.84
C PRO A 256 -13.22 -3.88 -12.40
N THR A 257 -12.66 -4.57 -11.43
CA THR A 257 -13.23 -5.79 -10.85
C THR A 257 -13.20 -5.79 -9.32
N PRO A 258 -13.68 -4.73 -8.66
CA PRO A 258 -13.61 -4.63 -7.20
C PRO A 258 -14.23 -5.84 -6.51
N GLY A 259 -13.55 -6.33 -5.48
CA GLY A 259 -13.93 -7.48 -4.69
C GLY A 259 -13.47 -8.82 -5.29
N VAL A 260 -12.67 -8.81 -6.37
CA VAL A 260 -12.02 -10.01 -6.91
C VAL A 260 -10.67 -9.67 -7.54
N THR A 261 -9.67 -10.52 -7.33
CA THR A 261 -8.40 -10.43 -8.06
C THR A 261 -8.60 -10.64 -9.55
N TYR A 262 -7.85 -9.91 -10.38
CA TYR A 262 -7.83 -10.12 -11.81
C TYR A 262 -7.51 -11.59 -12.17
N THR A 263 -8.23 -12.11 -13.16
CA THR A 263 -7.86 -13.37 -13.80
C THR A 263 -7.94 -13.18 -15.32
N SER A 264 -6.95 -13.70 -16.04
CA SER A 264 -6.93 -13.65 -17.51
C SER A 264 -7.98 -14.56 -18.16
N ILE A 265 -8.74 -15.33 -17.36
CA ILE A 265 -9.84 -16.16 -17.85
C ILE A 265 -11.03 -15.23 -18.14
N PRO A 266 -11.50 -15.16 -19.40
CA PRO A 266 -12.66 -14.36 -19.72
C PRO A 266 -13.84 -14.79 -18.84
N ARG A 267 -14.48 -13.84 -18.15
CA ARG A 267 -15.81 -14.06 -17.56
C ARG A 267 -16.79 -14.30 -18.71
N THR A 268 -16.91 -15.54 -19.17
CA THR A 268 -18.03 -15.92 -20.03
C THR A 268 -19.29 -15.79 -19.20
N THR A 269 -20.06 -14.73 -19.47
CA THR A 269 -21.43 -14.67 -18.99
C THR A 269 -22.17 -15.89 -19.52
N TRP A 270 -23.14 -16.42 -18.76
CA TRP A 270 -23.97 -17.55 -19.20
C TRP A 270 -24.61 -17.33 -20.59
N ALA A 271 -24.78 -16.07 -21.01
CA ALA A 271 -25.20 -15.68 -22.34
C ALA A 271 -24.22 -16.10 -23.46
N GLY A 272 -22.91 -16.07 -23.22
CA GLY A 272 -21.89 -16.49 -24.20
C GLY A 272 -21.75 -18.00 -24.37
N ILE A 273 -22.21 -18.79 -23.39
CA ILE A 273 -22.25 -20.26 -23.50
C ILE A 273 -23.47 -20.73 -24.32
N LYS A 274 -24.57 -19.96 -24.32
CA LYS A 274 -25.78 -20.32 -25.09
C LYS A 274 -25.67 -20.10 -26.59
N SER A 275 -24.68 -19.37 -27.08
CA SER A 275 -24.45 -19.20 -28.53
C SER A 275 -23.61 -20.31 -29.16
N LEU A 276 -23.22 -21.34 -28.38
CA LEU A 276 -22.38 -22.46 -28.81
C LEU A 276 -23.15 -23.79 -28.90
N TRP A 277 -24.49 -23.77 -28.81
CA TRP A 277 -25.36 -24.94 -28.95
C TRP A 277 -26.57 -24.62 -29.82
#